data_AF-A0A523ZZL3-F1
#
_entry.id   AF-A0A523ZZL3-F1
#
_cell.length_a   1.000
_cell.length_b   1.000
_cell.length_c   1.000
_cell.angle_alpha   90.00
_cell.angle_beta   90.00
_cell.angle_gamma   90.00
#
_symmetry.space_group_name_H-M   'P 1'
#
loop_
_entity.id
_entity.type
_entity.pdbx_description
1 polymer ?
#
loop_
_entity_poly.entity_id
_entity_poly.type
_entity_poly.pdbx_seq_one_letter_code
_entity_poly.pdbx_strand_id
1 'polypeptide(L)'
;MSDDETQREILGELKKIRMAVEPKPEPPAPKSEGIRAEFRAFLEKRNVVGLALAVIIGGAAGKLVSALVEDILMPILSIFIPSGGWREAFIAIGEDRLLYGHFVGAILDFLIIALIVFAIIKQLEKIGLQ
;
A
#
# COMPACT_ATOMS: atom_id res chain seq x y z
N MET A 1 51.45 2.48 59.52
CA MET A 1 50.79 1.54 58.58
C MET A 1 49.43 2.14 58.24
N SER A 2 49.45 3.26 57.52
CA SER A 2 48.25 4.09 57.28
C SER A 2 48.34 4.79 55.92
N ASP A 3 49.53 5.27 55.54
CA ASP A 3 49.62 6.17 54.38
C ASP A 3 49.65 5.42 53.04
N ASP A 4 50.29 4.26 52.98
CA ASP A 4 50.39 3.43 51.75
C ASP A 4 49.05 2.80 51.32
N GLU A 5 48.17 2.49 52.29
CA GLU A 5 46.87 1.90 52.02
C GLU A 5 45.89 2.95 51.50
N THR A 6 45.90 4.14 52.09
CA THR A 6 45.16 5.32 51.63
C THR A 6 45.56 5.72 50.21
N GLN A 7 46.84 5.64 49.84
CA GLN A 7 47.29 5.92 48.47
C GLN A 7 46.75 4.89 47.47
N ARG A 8 46.68 3.60 47.84
CA ARG A 8 46.13 2.54 46.96
C ARG A 8 44.63 2.70 46.72
N GLU A 9 43.90 3.12 47.75
CA GLU A 9 42.46 3.41 47.65
C GLU A 9 42.20 4.65 46.76
N ILE A 10 42.94 5.74 46.98
CA ILE A 10 42.86 6.96 46.17
C ILE A 10 43.24 6.67 44.72
N LEU A 11 44.31 5.91 44.47
CA LEU A 11 44.71 5.51 43.12
C LEU A 11 43.65 4.62 42.44
N GLY A 12 42.96 3.79 43.22
CA GLY A 12 41.81 3.00 42.76
C GLY A 12 40.64 3.86 42.31
N GLU A 13 40.25 4.83 43.13
CA GLU A 13 39.19 5.82 42.83
C GLU A 13 39.55 6.68 41.63
N LEU A 14 40.80 7.16 41.53
CA LEU A 14 41.28 7.94 40.38
C LEU A 14 41.25 7.14 39.08
N LYS A 15 41.58 5.84 39.13
CA LYS A 15 41.51 4.95 37.96
C LYS A 15 40.06 4.71 37.54
N LYS A 16 39.13 4.62 38.49
CA LYS A 16 37.68 4.47 38.27
C LYS A 16 37.06 5.73 37.66
N ILE A 17 37.49 6.92 38.12
CA ILE A 17 37.11 8.21 37.54
C ILE A 17 37.68 8.33 36.13
N ARG A 18 38.95 7.97 35.91
CA ARG A 18 39.56 8.01 34.57
C ARG A 18 38.81 7.12 33.58
N MET A 19 38.40 5.91 33.97
CA MET A 19 37.57 5.04 33.13
C MET A 19 36.16 5.59 32.87
N ALA A 20 35.60 6.37 33.80
CA ALA A 20 34.29 7.01 33.62
C ALA A 20 34.37 8.33 32.81
N VAL A 21 35.55 8.96 32.77
CA VAL A 21 35.82 10.22 32.07
C VAL A 21 36.37 9.96 30.66
N GLU A 22 37.07 8.85 30.43
CA GLU A 22 37.30 8.36 29.06
C GLU A 22 35.92 8.11 28.44
N PRO A 23 35.48 8.93 27.47
CA PRO A 23 34.19 8.73 26.85
C PRO A 23 34.22 7.34 26.23
N LYS A 24 33.29 6.47 26.64
CA LYS A 24 33.07 5.14 26.04
C LYS A 24 33.23 5.33 24.52
N PRO A 25 34.16 4.62 23.86
CA PRO A 25 34.45 4.84 22.43
C PRO A 25 33.11 4.87 21.72
N GLU A 26 32.78 6.03 21.15
CA GLU A 26 31.49 6.24 20.51
C GLU A 26 31.29 5.06 19.56
N PRO A 27 30.14 4.35 19.62
CA PRO A 27 29.81 3.34 18.64
C PRO A 27 30.17 3.93 17.27
N PRO A 28 30.99 3.23 16.46
CA PRO A 28 31.54 3.80 15.23
C PRO A 28 30.41 4.51 14.51
N ALA A 29 30.58 5.82 14.29
CA ALA A 29 29.57 6.66 13.70
C ALA A 29 28.92 5.88 12.56
N PRO A 30 27.57 5.78 12.51
CA PRO A 30 26.91 4.96 11.51
C PRO A 30 27.55 5.30 10.18
N LYS A 31 28.22 4.31 9.56
CA LYS A 31 28.80 4.50 8.23
C LYS A 31 27.71 5.17 7.42
N SER A 32 27.99 6.33 6.82
CA SER A 32 27.01 7.05 6.01
C SER A 32 26.61 6.12 4.87
N GLU A 33 25.62 5.29 5.16
CA GLU A 33 25.04 4.33 4.26
C GLU A 33 24.38 5.22 3.22
N GLY A 34 24.97 5.30 2.03
CA GLY A 34 24.43 6.17 0.99
C GLY A 34 22.94 5.88 0.79
N ILE A 35 22.18 6.87 0.31
CA ILE A 35 20.71 6.87 0.19
C ILE A 35 20.11 5.52 -0.27
N ARG A 36 20.82 4.74 -1.09
CA ARG A 36 20.44 3.38 -1.51
C ARG A 36 20.25 2.39 -0.34
N ALA A 37 21.15 2.41 0.64
CA ALA A 37 21.13 1.51 1.78
C ALA A 37 20.08 1.97 2.82
N GLU A 38 19.93 3.28 3.05
CA GLU A 38 18.81 3.83 3.83
C GLU A 38 17.44 3.52 3.20
N PHE A 39 17.33 3.61 1.87
CA PHE A 39 16.11 3.28 1.15
C PHE A 39 15.77 1.79 1.24
N ARG A 40 16.77 0.90 1.11
CA ARG A 40 16.57 -0.54 1.32
C ARG A 40 16.11 -0.83 2.74
N ALA A 41 16.77 -0.25 3.74
CA ALA A 41 16.39 -0.40 5.15
C ALA A 41 14.96 0.13 5.43
N PHE A 42 14.53 1.19 4.73
CA PHE A 42 13.17 1.70 4.79
C PHE A 42 12.14 0.73 4.19
N LEU A 43 12.41 0.19 2.99
CA LEU A 43 11.53 -0.79 2.35
C LEU A 43 11.35 -2.05 3.20
N GLU A 44 12.43 -2.52 3.82
CA GLU A 44 12.46 -3.70 4.70
C GLU A 44 11.73 -3.43 6.04
N LYS A 45 11.96 -2.28 6.69
CA LYS A 45 11.30 -1.93 7.97
C LYS A 45 9.79 -1.76 7.86
N ARG A 46 9.29 -1.33 6.70
CA ARG A 46 7.90 -0.91 6.52
C ARG A 46 7.04 -1.89 5.72
N ASN A 47 7.58 -3.06 5.34
CA ASN A 47 6.91 -4.05 4.48
C ASN A 47 6.27 -3.44 3.21
N VAL A 48 6.86 -2.36 2.68
CA VAL A 48 6.29 -1.56 1.60
C VAL A 48 6.30 -2.34 0.28
N VAL A 49 7.22 -3.29 0.13
CA VAL A 49 7.32 -4.16 -1.04
C VAL A 49 6.06 -5.01 -1.21
N GLY A 50 5.53 -5.57 -0.11
CA GLY A 50 4.27 -6.33 -0.14
C GLY A 50 3.07 -5.46 -0.50
N LEU A 51 3.00 -4.25 0.07
CA LEU A 51 1.96 -3.26 -0.27
C LEU A 51 2.02 -2.85 -1.74
N ALA A 52 3.22 -2.55 -2.26
CA ALA A 52 3.42 -2.16 -3.64
C ALA A 52 2.98 -3.27 -4.61
N LEU A 53 3.33 -4.52 -4.31
CA LEU A 53 2.91 -5.67 -5.12
C LEU A 53 1.38 -5.87 -5.08
N ALA A 54 0.76 -5.75 -3.90
CA ALA A 54 -0.68 -5.85 -3.74
C ALA A 54 -1.43 -4.79 -4.56
N VAL A 55 -0.94 -3.55 -4.59
CA VAL A 55 -1.53 -2.46 -5.39
C VAL A 55 -1.37 -2.72 -6.89
N ILE A 56 -0.20 -3.19 -7.34
CA ILE A 56 0.06 -3.50 -8.76
C ILE A 56 -0.86 -4.64 -9.22
N ILE A 57 -0.91 -5.74 -8.46
CA ILE A 57 -1.75 -6.89 -8.80
C ILE A 57 -3.23 -6.52 -8.71
N GLY A 58 -3.64 -5.78 -7.67
CA GLY A 58 -5.02 -5.30 -7.52
C GLY A 58 -5.47 -4.42 -8.69
N GLY A 59 -4.60 -3.50 -9.14
CA GLY A 59 -4.87 -2.67 -10.31
C GLY A 59 -4.96 -3.49 -11.61
N ALA A 60 -4.10 -4.49 -11.79
CA ALA A 60 -4.14 -5.36 -12.96
C ALA A 60 -5.38 -6.28 -12.97
N ALA A 61 -5.72 -6.88 -11.82
CA ALA A 61 -6.91 -7.70 -11.66
C ALA A 61 -8.19 -6.88 -11.89
N GLY A 62 -8.26 -5.65 -11.39
CA GLY A 62 -9.35 -4.73 -11.66
C GLY A 62 -9.55 -4.49 -13.16
N LYS A 63 -8.46 -4.20 -13.90
CA LYS A 63 -8.52 -4.03 -15.36
C LYS A 63 -9.01 -5.28 -16.09
N LEU A 64 -8.57 -6.47 -15.66
CA LEU A 64 -9.02 -7.72 -16.27
C LEU A 64 -10.54 -7.93 -16.07
N VAL A 65 -11.05 -7.64 -14.88
CA VAL A 65 -12.49 -7.74 -14.60
C VAL A 65 -13.26 -6.66 -15.37
N SER A 66 -12.77 -5.43 -15.43
CA SER A 66 -13.39 -4.37 -16.23
C SER A 66 -13.51 -4.77 -17.71
N ALA A 67 -12.43 -5.30 -18.31
CA ALA A 67 -12.45 -5.78 -19.70
C ALA A 67 -13.48 -6.91 -19.89
N LEU A 68 -13.57 -7.87 -18.96
CA LEU A 68 -14.60 -8.92 -19.02
C LEU A 68 -16.03 -8.33 -19.01
N VAL A 69 -16.27 -7.29 -18.21
CA VAL A 69 -17.58 -6.64 -18.14
C VAL A 69 -17.87 -5.83 -19.40
N GLU A 70 -16.95 -4.95 -19.78
CA GLU A 70 -17.13 -4.01 -20.88
C GLU A 70 -17.12 -4.70 -22.25
N ASP A 71 -16.22 -5.67 -22.46
CA ASP A 71 -16.02 -6.29 -23.77
C ASP A 71 -16.90 -7.51 -24.01
N ILE A 72 -17.33 -8.22 -22.95
CA ILE A 72 -18.08 -9.47 -23.10
C ILE A 72 -19.51 -9.31 -22.58
N LEU A 73 -19.70 -8.84 -21.35
CA LEU A 73 -21.03 -8.80 -20.75
C LEU A 73 -21.90 -7.67 -21.25
N MET A 74 -21.35 -6.46 -21.39
CA MET A 74 -22.11 -5.30 -21.88
C MET A 74 -22.72 -5.54 -23.27
N PRO A 75 -21.98 -6.10 -24.26
CA PRO A 75 -22.59 -6.50 -25.53
C PRO A 75 -23.75 -7.49 -25.35
N ILE A 76 -23.60 -8.50 -24.50
CA ILE A 76 -24.66 -9.50 -24.24
C ILE A 76 -25.88 -8.85 -23.58
N LEU A 77 -25.67 -7.98 -22.60
CA LEU A 77 -26.75 -7.26 -21.90
C LEU A 77 -27.46 -6.25 -22.82
N SER A 78 -26.73 -5.63 -23.75
CA SER A 78 -27.28 -4.68 -24.72
C SER A 78 -28.24 -5.33 -25.74
N ILE A 79 -28.20 -6.65 -25.90
CA ILE A 79 -29.16 -7.39 -26.72
C ILE A 79 -30.55 -7.39 -26.04
N PHE A 80 -30.58 -7.41 -24.70
CA PHE A 80 -31.83 -7.43 -23.92
C PHE A 80 -32.37 -6.04 -23.57
N ILE A 81 -31.51 -5.02 -23.56
CA ILE A 81 -31.88 -3.61 -23.32
C ILE A 81 -31.69 -2.85 -24.63
N PRO A 82 -32.76 -2.56 -25.40
CA PRO A 82 -32.64 -2.00 -26.73
C PRO A 82 -32.03 -0.60 -26.67
N SER A 83 -30.85 -0.47 -27.28
CA SER A 83 -30.05 0.74 -27.48
C SER A 83 -29.62 1.44 -26.18
N GLY A 84 -28.31 1.56 -25.98
CA GLY A 84 -27.68 2.35 -24.92
C GLY A 84 -27.97 3.86 -24.96
N GLY A 85 -29.00 4.31 -25.68
CA GLY A 85 -29.42 5.72 -25.75
C GLY A 85 -29.79 6.30 -24.39
N TRP A 86 -30.16 5.46 -23.41
CA TRP A 86 -30.36 5.91 -22.03
C TRP A 86 -29.05 6.35 -21.34
N ARG A 87 -27.88 5.84 -21.77
CA ARG A 87 -26.57 6.31 -21.29
C ARG A 87 -26.18 7.66 -21.87
N GLU A 88 -26.68 7.97 -23.06
CA GLU A 88 -26.47 9.28 -23.68
C GLU A 88 -27.54 10.30 -23.25
N ALA A 89 -28.49 9.89 -22.41
CA ALA A 89 -29.53 10.76 -21.94
C ALA A 89 -28.94 11.98 -21.21
N PHE A 90 -29.37 13.16 -21.64
CA PHE A 90 -28.93 14.43 -21.07
C PHE A 90 -30.12 15.33 -20.82
N ILE A 91 -29.97 16.21 -19.84
CA ILE A 91 -30.88 17.34 -19.60
C ILE A 91 -30.13 18.59 -20.02
N ALA A 92 -30.74 19.40 -20.89
CA ALA A 92 -30.20 20.71 -21.25
C ALA A 92 -30.53 21.71 -20.13
N ILE A 93 -29.50 22.35 -19.57
CA ILE A 93 -29.62 23.40 -18.56
C ILE A 93 -28.98 24.65 -19.18
N GLY A 94 -29.78 25.47 -19.86
CA GLY A 94 -29.25 26.60 -20.63
C GLY A 94 -28.42 26.12 -21.83
N GLU A 95 -27.17 26.58 -21.93
CA GLU A 95 -26.22 26.14 -22.95
C GLU A 95 -25.47 24.85 -22.57
N ASP A 96 -25.54 24.44 -21.30
CA ASP A 96 -24.85 23.26 -20.79
C ASP A 96 -25.70 21.99 -20.91
N ARG A 97 -25.02 20.85 -21.13
CA ARG A 97 -25.66 19.52 -21.18
C ARG A 97 -25.24 18.70 -19.96
N LEU A 98 -26.21 18.39 -19.09
CA LEU A 98 -26.00 17.49 -17.96
C LEU A 98 -26.30 16.06 -18.41
N LEU A 99 -25.24 15.29 -18.68
CA LEU A 99 -25.29 13.89 -19.13
C LEU A 99 -25.58 12.92 -17.97
N TYR A 100 -26.78 12.98 -17.42
CA TYR A 100 -27.18 12.09 -16.32
C TYR A 100 -27.18 10.61 -16.72
N GLY A 101 -27.42 10.31 -18.00
CA GLY A 101 -27.36 8.97 -18.55
C GLY A 101 -25.99 8.31 -18.36
N HIS A 102 -24.91 9.08 -18.53
CA HIS A 102 -23.55 8.56 -18.36
C HIS A 102 -23.30 8.19 -16.89
N PHE A 103 -23.77 9.02 -15.97
CA PHE A 103 -23.65 8.76 -14.54
C PHE A 103 -24.43 7.50 -14.12
N VAL A 104 -25.67 7.34 -14.57
CA VAL A 104 -26.46 6.12 -14.32
C VAL A 104 -25.79 4.90 -14.96
N GLY A 105 -25.20 5.07 -16.15
CA GLY A 105 -24.40 4.05 -16.83
C GLY A 105 -23.24 3.58 -15.96
N ALA A 106 -22.45 4.51 -15.43
CA ALA A 106 -21.31 4.22 -14.56
C ALA A 106 -21.73 3.54 -13.24
N ILE A 107 -22.87 3.92 -12.65
CA ILE A 107 -23.43 3.22 -11.48
C ILE A 107 -23.76 1.77 -11.83
N LEU A 108 -24.42 1.54 -12.98
CA LEU A 108 -24.76 0.20 -13.43
C LEU A 108 -23.49 -0.64 -13.67
N ASP A 109 -22.48 -0.08 -14.33
CA ASP A 109 -21.20 -0.75 -14.58
C ASP A 109 -20.51 -1.15 -13.28
N PHE A 110 -20.48 -0.24 -12.30
CA PHE A 110 -19.95 -0.53 -10.97
C PHE A 110 -20.70 -1.67 -10.27
N LEU A 111 -22.03 -1.68 -10.32
CA LEU A 111 -22.85 -2.75 -9.73
C LEU A 111 -22.60 -4.10 -10.42
N ILE A 112 -22.46 -4.12 -11.74
CA ILE A 112 -22.16 -5.34 -12.52
C ILE A 112 -20.78 -5.87 -12.15
N ILE A 113 -19.75 -5.01 -12.14
CA ILE A 113 -18.39 -5.38 -11.73
C ILE A 113 -18.39 -5.93 -10.31
N ALA A 114 -19.03 -5.24 -9.36
CA ALA A 114 -19.12 -5.67 -7.97
C ALA A 114 -19.78 -7.05 -7.83
N LEU A 115 -20.86 -7.29 -8.57
CA LEU A 115 -21.57 -8.58 -8.57
C LEU A 115 -20.67 -9.72 -9.11
N ILE A 116 -19.87 -9.44 -10.14
CA ILE A 116 -18.99 -10.43 -10.76
C ILE A 116 -17.78 -10.72 -9.88
N VAL A 117 -17.15 -9.69 -9.31
CA VAL A 117 -16.07 -9.89 -8.33
C VAL A 117 -16.57 -10.74 -7.18
N PHE A 118 -17.77 -10.44 -6.66
CA PHE A 118 -18.41 -11.24 -5.62
C PHE A 118 -18.67 -12.69 -6.08
N ALA A 119 -19.19 -12.90 -7.30
CA ALA A 119 -19.44 -14.22 -7.84
C ALA A 119 -18.14 -15.04 -8.01
N ILE A 120 -17.06 -14.41 -8.47
CA ILE A 120 -15.74 -15.04 -8.61
C ILE A 120 -15.21 -15.44 -7.24
N ILE A 121 -15.23 -14.54 -6.26
CA ILE A 121 -14.78 -14.85 -4.88
C ILE A 121 -15.58 -16.02 -4.31
N LYS A 122 -16.91 -15.97 -4.42
CA LYS A 122 -17.79 -17.05 -3.95
C LYS A 122 -17.53 -18.38 -4.67
N GLN A 123 -17.20 -18.35 -5.95
CA GLN A 123 -16.85 -19.55 -6.71
C GLN A 123 -15.49 -20.12 -6.28
N LEU A 124 -14.51 -19.25 -5.99
CA LEU A 124 -13.21 -19.66 -5.46
C LEU A 124 -13.33 -20.28 -4.07
N GLU A 125 -14.15 -19.70 -3.19
CA GLU A 125 -14.51 -20.27 -1.88
C GLU A 125 -15.14 -21.66 -2.06
N LYS A 126 -16.06 -21.81 -3.02
CA LYS A 126 -16.74 -23.08 -3.30
C LYS A 126 -15.79 -24.17 -3.82
N ILE A 127 -14.73 -23.80 -4.53
CA ILE A 127 -13.76 -24.75 -5.09
C ILE A 127 -12.75 -25.23 -4.03
N GLY A 128 -12.71 -24.62 -2.84
CA GLY A 128 -11.84 -25.07 -1.73
C GLY A 128 -10.36 -24.75 -1.96
N LEU A 129 -10.07 -23.69 -2.73
CA LEU A 129 -8.73 -23.13 -2.88
C LEU A 129 -8.36 -22.14 -1.76
N GLN A 130 -9.24 -22.03 -0.75
CA GLN A 130 -8.99 -21.55 0.61
C GLN A 130 -9.71 -22.47 1.59
#